data_AF-A0A1B6GIQ6-F1
#
_entry.id   AF-A0A1B6GIQ6-F1
#
_cell.length_a   1.000
_cell.length_b   1.000
_cell.length_c   1.000
_cell.angle_alpha   90.00
_cell.angle_beta   90.00
_cell.angle_gamma   90.00
#
_symmetry.space_group_name_H-M   'P 1'
#
loop_
_entity.id
_entity.type
_entity.pdbx_description
1 polymer ?
#
loop_
_entity_poly.entity_id
_entity_poly.type
_entity_poly.pdbx_seq_one_letter_code
_entity_poly.pdbx_strand_id
1 'polypeptide(L)'
;CSATAYLTGVKGNIYTLGVTSAVGVRDWVNMKNVSLHTTSLLKWAQDAGKSTGIVSTSRITDASPAASYAHSAYRKWQTDLDIKNDEKVKDPTGVKDIASQ
;
A
#
# COMPACT_ATOMS: atom_id res chain seq x y z
N CYS A 1 7.61 3.96 -2.16
CA CYS A 1 8.75 4.23 -1.25
C CYS A 1 8.51 5.44 -0.32
N SER A 2 8.54 6.69 -0.79
CA SER A 2 8.65 7.86 0.11
C SER A 2 7.48 7.99 1.09
N ALA A 3 6.25 7.76 0.63
CA ALA A 3 5.06 7.82 1.47
C ALA A 3 5.08 6.78 2.60
N THR A 4 5.55 5.57 2.34
CA THR A 4 5.82 4.58 3.39
C THR A 4 6.80 5.14 4.43
N ALA A 5 7.91 5.75 4.00
CA ALA A 5 8.90 6.27 4.93
C ALA A 5 8.34 7.36 5.85
N TYR A 6 7.64 8.38 5.32
CA TYR A 6 7.16 9.49 6.16
C TYR A 6 5.81 9.22 6.86
N LEU A 7 5.03 8.22 6.42
CA LEU A 7 3.75 7.86 7.08
C LEU A 7 3.86 6.66 8.00
N THR A 8 4.79 5.73 7.77
CA THR A 8 4.91 4.48 8.55
C THR A 8 6.25 4.37 9.27
N GLY A 9 7.20 5.27 9.00
CA GLY A 9 8.52 5.29 9.64
C GLY A 9 9.52 4.27 9.08
N VAL A 10 9.15 3.52 8.03
CA VAL A 10 9.99 2.46 7.44
C VAL A 10 10.25 2.75 5.97
N LYS A 11 11.53 2.70 5.55
CA LYS A 11 11.88 2.80 4.13
C LYS A 11 11.45 1.53 3.38
N GLY A 12 10.76 1.71 2.26
CA GLY A 12 10.37 0.62 1.36
C GLY A 12 10.95 0.80 -0.05
N ASN A 13 10.75 -0.20 -0.90
CA ASN A 13 11.21 -0.21 -2.28
C ASN A 13 10.48 0.82 -3.16
N ILE A 14 11.11 1.19 -4.28
CA ILE A 14 10.47 2.04 -5.29
C ILE A 14 9.17 1.40 -5.78
N TYR A 15 8.15 2.20 -6.08
CA TYR A 15 6.80 1.73 -6.47
C TYR A 15 6.00 0.92 -5.43
N THR A 16 6.54 0.52 -4.28
CA THR A 16 5.75 -0.12 -3.20
C THR A 16 5.17 0.91 -2.21
N LEU A 17 4.10 0.53 -1.50
CA LEU A 17 3.49 1.34 -0.44
C LEU A 17 3.04 0.48 0.74
N GLY A 18 3.20 0.98 1.97
CA GLY A 18 2.75 0.30 3.20
C GLY A 18 3.46 -1.02 3.52
N VAL A 19 4.53 -1.38 2.83
CA VAL A 19 5.27 -2.64 3.04
C VAL A 19 6.77 -2.38 3.21
N THR A 20 7.44 -3.30 3.89
CA THR A 20 8.91 -3.27 4.07
C THR A 20 9.66 -3.50 2.76
N SER A 21 10.98 -3.28 2.76
CA SER A 21 11.85 -3.56 1.60
C SER A 21 12.00 -5.05 1.27
N ALA A 22 11.49 -5.95 2.10
CA ALA A 22 11.43 -7.38 1.78
C ALA A 22 10.39 -7.70 0.69
N VAL A 23 9.41 -6.81 0.46
CA VAL A 23 8.43 -6.96 -0.63
C VAL A 23 8.99 -6.36 -1.91
N GLY A 24 9.19 -7.21 -2.93
CA GLY A 24 9.62 -6.79 -4.25
C GLY A 24 8.55 -5.99 -5.01
N VAL A 25 8.96 -5.26 -6.05
CA VAL A 25 8.01 -4.58 -6.93
C VAL A 25 7.14 -5.62 -7.64
N ARG A 26 5.82 -5.48 -7.55
CA ARG A 26 4.82 -6.46 -8.07
C ARG A 26 4.88 -7.86 -7.43
N ASP A 27 5.54 -7.99 -6.29
CA ASP A 27 5.55 -9.21 -5.51
C ASP A 27 4.21 -9.39 -4.77
N TRP A 28 3.21 -9.85 -5.51
CA TRP A 28 1.85 -10.06 -5.01
C TRP A 28 1.76 -11.17 -3.95
N VAL A 29 2.77 -12.05 -3.89
CA VAL A 29 2.84 -13.11 -2.88
C VAL A 29 3.29 -12.52 -1.54
N ASN A 30 4.44 -11.83 -1.52
CA ASN A 30 4.97 -11.29 -0.27
C ASN A 30 4.17 -10.10 0.26
N MET A 31 3.48 -9.33 -0.59
CA MET A 31 2.60 -8.28 -0.06
C MET A 31 1.40 -8.81 0.73
N LYS A 32 1.04 -10.10 0.60
CA LYS A 32 -0.02 -10.70 1.44
C LYS A 32 0.48 -11.10 2.82
N ASN A 33 1.79 -11.16 3.01
CA ASN A 33 2.37 -11.46 4.30
C ASN A 33 2.26 -10.24 5.23
N VAL A 34 1.33 -10.31 6.18
CA VAL A 34 1.05 -9.24 7.14
C VAL A 34 2.28 -8.88 7.99
N SER A 35 3.21 -9.82 8.23
CA SER A 35 4.46 -9.51 8.94
C SER A 35 5.38 -8.54 8.18
N LEU A 36 5.15 -8.35 6.88
CA LEU A 36 5.88 -7.41 6.04
C LEU A 36 5.14 -6.08 5.85
N HIS A 37 3.96 -5.92 6.47
CA HIS A 37 3.20 -4.68 6.46
C HIS A 37 3.78 -3.69 7.47
N THR A 38 3.73 -2.41 7.13
CA THR A 38 4.19 -1.33 8.03
C THR A 38 2.99 -0.55 8.53
N THR A 39 2.89 -0.30 9.82
CA THR A 39 1.78 0.44 10.43
C THR A 39 1.95 1.94 10.21
N SER A 40 0.92 2.60 9.66
CA SER A 40 0.93 4.05 9.45
C SER A 40 0.64 4.84 10.72
N LEU A 41 1.05 6.10 10.76
CA LEU A 41 0.73 7.05 11.81
C LEU A 41 -0.79 7.23 11.99
N LEU A 42 -1.57 7.13 10.90
CA LEU A 42 -3.03 7.18 10.98
C LEU A 42 -3.57 5.96 11.72
N LYS A 43 -3.05 4.77 11.44
CA LYS A 43 -3.44 3.57 12.19
C LYS A 43 -3.10 3.67 13.67
N TRP A 44 -1.91 4.19 14.00
CA TRP A 44 -1.54 4.47 15.40
C TRP A 44 -2.50 5.48 16.07
N ALA A 45 -2.93 6.52 15.35
CA ALA A 45 -3.89 7.48 15.87
C ALA A 45 -5.27 6.85 16.10
N GLN A 46 -5.75 6.01 15.20
CA GLN A 46 -6.99 5.25 15.34
C GLN A 46 -6.93 4.30 16.55
N ASP A 47 -5.82 3.59 16.73
CA ASP A 47 -5.60 2.69 17.87
C ASP A 47 -5.58 3.45 19.21
N ALA A 48 -5.18 4.72 19.19
CA ALA A 48 -5.26 5.63 20.33
C ALA A 48 -6.64 6.31 20.49
N GLY A 49 -7.66 5.88 19.74
CA GLY A 49 -9.03 6.41 19.81
C GLY A 49 -9.20 7.81 19.18
N LYS A 50 -8.30 8.23 18.29
CA LYS A 50 -8.36 9.54 17.62
C LYS A 50 -8.99 9.43 16.23
N SER A 51 -9.72 10.47 15.83
CA SER A 51 -10.22 10.61 14.47
C SER A 51 -9.09 10.84 13.46
N THR A 52 -9.22 10.26 12.28
CA THR A 52 -8.27 10.40 11.16
C THR A 52 -8.99 10.74 9.87
N GLY A 53 -8.33 11.46 8.97
CA GLY A 53 -8.84 11.76 7.64
C GLY A 53 -7.71 12.00 6.64
N ILE A 54 -8.01 11.87 5.36
CA ILE A 54 -7.07 12.06 4.25
C ILE A 54 -7.68 13.07 3.29
N VAL A 55 -6.92 14.10 2.94
CA VAL A 55 -7.31 15.10 1.93
C VAL A 55 -6.20 15.15 0.88
N SER A 56 -6.58 15.05 -0.39
CA SER A 56 -5.65 15.15 -1.50
C SER A 56 -6.34 15.76 -2.72
N THR A 57 -5.58 16.43 -3.57
CA THR A 57 -6.01 16.82 -4.92
C THR A 57 -5.79 15.71 -5.95
N SER A 58 -5.05 14.66 -5.58
CA SER A 58 -4.89 13.44 -6.39
C SER A 58 -6.01 12.44 -6.10
N ARG A 59 -6.03 11.31 -6.83
CA ARG A 59 -6.90 10.18 -6.45
C ARG A 59 -6.54 9.70 -5.05
N ILE A 60 -7.54 9.33 -4.24
CA ILE A 60 -7.29 8.86 -2.87
C ILE A 60 -6.48 7.56 -2.82
N THR A 61 -6.50 6.80 -3.92
CA THR A 61 -5.72 5.59 -4.15
C THR A 61 -4.31 5.86 -4.69
N ASP A 62 -3.92 7.13 -4.89
CA ASP A 62 -2.57 7.45 -5.31
C ASP A 62 -1.55 7.20 -4.17
N ALA A 63 -0.26 7.05 -4.50
CA ALA A 63 0.72 6.53 -3.56
C ALA A 63 0.84 7.31 -2.24
N SER A 64 0.72 8.64 -2.29
CA SER A 64 0.83 9.50 -1.11
C SER A 64 -0.31 9.29 -0.11
N PRO A 65 -1.60 9.41 -0.52
CA PRO A 65 -2.72 9.08 0.38
C PRO A 65 -2.79 7.58 0.70
N ALA A 66 -2.56 6.70 -0.28
CA ALA A 66 -2.68 5.25 -0.11
C ALA A 66 -1.76 4.66 0.96
N ALA A 67 -0.51 5.15 1.09
CA ALA A 67 0.41 4.64 2.10
C ALA A 67 -0.03 4.89 3.56
N SER A 68 -1.09 5.67 3.77
CA SER A 68 -1.68 5.85 5.09
C SER A 68 -2.61 4.71 5.51
N TYR A 69 -3.09 3.88 4.58
CA TYR A 69 -4.08 2.82 4.87
C TYR A 69 -3.82 1.51 4.14
N ALA A 70 -3.21 1.53 2.95
CA ALA A 70 -3.03 0.36 2.10
C ALA A 70 -1.61 -0.24 2.19
N HIS A 71 -1.53 -1.52 1.88
CA HIS A 71 -0.33 -2.33 1.75
C HIS A 71 -0.30 -2.94 0.35
N SER A 72 0.65 -2.52 -0.50
CA SER A 72 0.72 -2.98 -1.89
C SER A 72 2.15 -3.08 -2.43
N ALA A 73 2.41 -4.17 -3.16
CA ALA A 73 3.66 -4.39 -3.89
C ALA A 73 3.83 -3.44 -5.09
N TYR A 74 2.75 -2.78 -5.52
CA TYR A 74 2.81 -1.90 -6.68
C TYR A 74 1.74 -0.80 -6.62
N ARG A 75 2.20 0.45 -6.53
CA ARG A 75 1.35 1.65 -6.36
C ARG A 75 0.35 1.92 -7.48
N LYS A 76 0.46 1.23 -8.62
CA LYS A 76 -0.48 1.38 -9.73
C LYS A 76 -1.64 0.40 -9.65
N TRP A 77 -1.63 -0.58 -8.74
CA TRP A 77 -2.77 -1.45 -8.46
C TRP A 77 -3.86 -0.71 -7.69
N GLN A 78 -4.39 0.36 -8.28
CA GLN A 78 -5.38 1.23 -7.65
C GLN A 78 -6.76 0.59 -7.63
N THR A 79 -7.05 -0.25 -8.61
CA THR A 79 -8.30 -1.02 -8.79
C THR A 79 -7.98 -2.48 -9.09
N ASP A 80 -8.98 -3.36 -9.02
CA ASP A 80 -8.84 -4.76 -9.39
C ASP A 80 -8.49 -4.94 -10.88
N LEU A 81 -8.98 -4.03 -11.74
CA LEU A 81 -8.65 -3.99 -13.16
C LEU A 81 -7.16 -3.70 -13.40
N ASP A 82 -6.55 -2.82 -12.61
CA ASP A 82 -5.11 -2.53 -12.71
C ASP A 82 -4.25 -3.75 -12.39
N ILE A 83 -4.72 -4.62 -11.50
CA ILE A 83 -4.05 -5.89 -11.17
C ILE A 83 -4.21 -6.87 -12.33
N LYS A 84 -5.45 -7.04 -12.84
CA LYS A 84 -5.76 -7.97 -13.95
C LYS A 84 -5.00 -7.61 -15.24
N ASN A 85 -4.79 -6.32 -15.49
CA ASN A 85 -4.10 -5.82 -16.67
C ASN A 85 -2.57 -5.71 -16.52
N ASP A 86 -2.00 -6.06 -15.36
CA ASP A 86 -0.54 -6.03 -15.18
C ASP A 86 0.11 -7.28 -15.77
N GLU A 87 0.49 -7.21 -17.04
CA GLU A 87 1.14 -8.30 -17.81
C GLU A 87 2.42 -8.84 -17.16
N LYS A 88 3.04 -8.08 -16.25
CA LYS A 88 4.25 -8.50 -15.52
C LYS A 88 3.95 -9.42 -14.35
N VAL A 89 2.67 -9.67 -14.06
CA VAL A 89 2.24 -10.54 -12.96
C VAL A 89 1.40 -11.68 -13.50
N LYS A 90 1.79 -12.91 -13.10
CA LYS A 90 1.07 -14.13 -13.44
C LYS A 90 0.14 -14.51 -12.30
N ASP A 91 -1.14 -14.72 -12.64
CA ASP A 91 -2.21 -15.24 -11.79
C ASP A 91 -2.27 -14.63 -10.37
N PRO A 92 -2.44 -13.28 -10.24
CA PRO A 92 -2.51 -12.62 -8.94
C PRO A 92 -3.80 -12.99 -8.21
N THR A 93 -3.72 -13.98 -7.31
CA THR A 93 -4.88 -14.49 -6.56
C THR A 93 -4.92 -13.97 -5.13
N GLY A 94 -6.11 -13.56 -4.69
CA GLY A 94 -6.36 -13.06 -3.33
C GLY A 94 -5.65 -11.73 -3.03
N VAL A 95 -5.36 -10.93 -4.06
CA VAL A 95 -4.75 -9.60 -3.93
C VAL A 95 -5.86 -8.57 -3.81
N LYS A 96 -5.79 -7.71 -2.78
CA LYS A 96 -6.65 -6.54 -2.67
C LYS A 96 -5.99 -5.35 -3.36
N ASP A 97 -6.71 -4.73 -4.28
CA ASP A 97 -6.34 -3.43 -4.85
C ASP A 97 -6.41 -2.32 -3.81
N ILE A 98 -5.84 -1.15 -4.11
CA ILE A 98 -5.77 -0.04 -3.15
C ILE A 98 -7.16 0.58 -2.87
N ALA A 99 -8.15 0.44 -3.75
CA ALA A 99 -9.49 0.97 -3.48
C ALA A 99 -10.29 0.08 -2.50
N SER A 100 -9.97 -1.21 -2.39
CA SER A 100 -10.67 -2.16 -1.51
C SER A 100 -10.02 -2.36 -0.13
N GLN A 101 -8.88 -1.72 0.11
CA GLN A 101 -8.19 -1.68 1.42
C GLN A 101 -8.66 -0.47 2.22
#